data_AF-A0A376JPC8-F1
#
_entry.id   AF-A0A376JPC8-F1
#
_cell.length_a   1.000
_cell.length_b   1.000
_cell.length_c   1.000
_cell.angle_alpha   90.00
_cell.angle_beta   90.00
_cell.angle_gamma   90.00
#
_symmetry.space_group_name_H-M   'P 1'
#
loop_
_entity.id
_entity.type
_entity.pdbx_description
1 polymer ?
#
loop_
_entity_poly.entity_id
_entity_poly.type
_entity_poly.pdbx_seq_one_letter_code
_entity_poly.pdbx_strand_id
1 'polypeptide(L)'
;MKAAFLKATDELIAAVTAHWREDFTVLRLHGDCHAGNILWRDGPMFVDLDDARNGPAVQDLWMLLNGDKAEQRMQLETIIEAYEEFSEFDTAEIGLIEPLRAMRLVYYLAWLMRRWADPAFPKNFPWLTGEDYWLRQTATFIEQAKVLQEPPLQLTPMY
;
A
#
# COMPACT_ATOMS: atom_id res chain seq x y z
N MET A 1 -4.85 9.61 24.02
CA MET A 1 -4.25 9.55 22.66
C MET A 1 -3.49 8.24 22.42
N LYS A 2 -2.36 7.97 23.09
CA LYS A 2 -1.55 6.75 22.87
C LYS A 2 -2.37 5.44 22.94
N ALA A 3 -3.18 5.27 23.97
CA ALA A 3 -4.00 4.05 24.13
C ALA A 3 -5.00 3.84 22.97
N ALA A 4 -5.61 4.92 22.47
CA ALA A 4 -6.54 4.85 21.34
C ALA A 4 -5.81 4.49 20.04
N PHE A 5 -4.64 5.09 19.79
CA PHE A 5 -3.81 4.76 18.64
C PHE A 5 -3.35 3.29 18.67
N LEU A 6 -2.88 2.79 19.82
CA LEU A 6 -2.48 1.40 19.97
C LEU A 6 -3.66 0.44 19.72
N LYS A 7 -4.84 0.74 20.30
CA LYS A 7 -6.05 -0.05 20.04
C LYS A 7 -6.41 -0.10 18.55
N ALA A 8 -6.39 1.05 17.86
CA ALA A 8 -6.67 1.10 16.43
C ALA A 8 -5.61 0.34 15.60
N THR A 9 -4.35 0.36 16.05
CA THR A 9 -3.27 -0.43 15.42
C THR A 9 -3.50 -1.93 15.61
N ASP A 10 -3.89 -2.37 16.80
CA ASP A 10 -4.19 -3.78 17.08
C ASP A 10 -5.39 -4.28 16.26
N GLU A 11 -6.44 -3.46 16.14
CA GLU A 11 -7.61 -3.74 15.29
C GLU A 11 -7.23 -3.86 13.81
N LEU A 12 -6.38 -2.95 13.32
CA LEU A 12 -5.87 -3.00 11.94
C LEU A 12 -5.04 -4.25 11.69
N ILE A 13 -4.14 -4.61 12.62
CA ILE A 13 -3.31 -5.83 12.52
C ILE A 13 -4.20 -7.08 12.51
N ALA A 14 -5.23 -7.13 13.36
CA ALA A 14 -6.18 -8.25 13.39
C ALA A 14 -6.93 -8.38 12.05
N ALA A 15 -7.39 -7.26 11.49
CA ALA A 15 -8.05 -7.23 10.18
C ALA A 15 -7.09 -7.70 9.07
N VAL A 16 -5.87 -7.18 9.02
CA VAL A 16 -4.85 -7.64 8.05
C VAL A 16 -4.61 -9.14 8.18
N THR A 17 -4.45 -9.66 9.39
CA THR A 17 -4.20 -11.09 9.64
C THR A 17 -5.34 -11.97 9.14
N ALA A 18 -6.59 -11.51 9.23
CA ALA A 18 -7.75 -12.25 8.76
C ALA A 18 -7.87 -12.31 7.22
N HIS A 19 -7.32 -11.31 6.51
CA HIS A 19 -7.41 -11.18 5.06
C HIS A 19 -6.08 -11.47 4.34
N TRP A 20 -4.99 -11.67 5.08
CA TRP A 20 -3.70 -12.05 4.53
C TRP A 20 -3.70 -13.53 4.17
N ARG A 21 -3.23 -13.83 2.97
CA ARG A 21 -3.09 -15.19 2.42
C ARG A 21 -1.71 -15.29 1.79
N GLU A 22 -1.09 -16.47 1.86
CA GLU A 22 0.29 -16.72 1.39
C GLU A 22 0.35 -17.60 0.13
N ASP A 23 -0.81 -17.92 -0.43
CA ASP A 23 -0.99 -18.66 -1.68
C ASP A 23 -0.95 -17.72 -2.88
N PHE A 24 0.17 -17.03 -3.03
CA PHE A 24 0.53 -16.24 -4.20
C PHE A 24 1.93 -16.62 -4.66
N THR A 25 2.26 -16.33 -5.92
CA THR A 25 3.61 -16.58 -6.42
C THR A 25 4.56 -15.49 -5.89
N VAL A 26 5.66 -15.91 -5.28
CA VAL A 26 6.67 -14.98 -4.78
C VAL A 26 7.69 -14.67 -5.89
N LEU A 27 7.81 -13.40 -6.25
CA LEU A 27 8.81 -12.91 -7.22
C LEU A 27 9.63 -11.76 -6.64
N ARG A 28 10.73 -11.41 -7.33
CA ARG A 28 11.51 -10.20 -7.02
C ARG A 28 10.73 -8.98 -7.50
N LEU A 29 10.54 -8.04 -6.59
CA LEU A 29 9.77 -6.82 -6.79
C LEU A 29 10.69 -5.60 -6.74
N HIS A 30 10.25 -4.51 -7.36
CA HIS A 30 10.71 -3.17 -7.05
C HIS A 30 10.40 -2.82 -5.58
N GLY A 31 9.27 -3.26 -5.05
CA GLY A 31 8.91 -3.17 -3.63
C GLY A 31 8.35 -1.82 -3.19
N ASP A 32 8.65 -0.76 -3.94
CA ASP A 32 8.12 0.60 -3.78
C ASP A 32 7.77 1.24 -5.15
N CYS A 33 7.16 0.46 -6.05
CA CYS A 33 6.75 0.93 -7.37
C CYS A 33 5.53 1.86 -7.27
N HIS A 34 5.77 3.16 -7.30
CA HIS A 34 4.73 4.19 -7.37
C HIS A 34 5.20 5.35 -8.26
N ALA A 35 4.29 6.24 -8.65
CA ALA A 35 4.56 7.30 -9.62
C ALA A 35 5.78 8.20 -9.29
N GLY A 36 6.17 8.30 -8.01
CA GLY A 36 7.35 9.08 -7.59
C GLY A 36 8.69 8.42 -7.95
N ASN A 37 8.70 7.08 -8.10
CA ASN A 37 9.87 6.27 -8.44
C ASN A 37 9.87 5.85 -9.93
N ILE A 38 9.04 6.50 -10.75
CA ILE A 38 8.98 6.28 -12.20
C ILE A 38 9.29 7.60 -12.90
N LEU A 39 10.40 7.63 -13.63
CA LEU A 39 10.78 8.73 -14.51
C LEU A 39 10.27 8.47 -15.92
N TRP A 40 10.03 9.54 -16.70
CA TRP A 40 9.56 9.42 -18.08
C TRP A 40 10.52 10.11 -19.05
N ARG A 41 11.10 9.33 -19.96
CA ARG A 41 11.86 9.83 -21.11
C ARG A 41 11.81 8.79 -22.22
N ASP A 42 10.98 9.05 -23.23
CA ASP A 42 10.75 8.13 -24.36
C ASP A 42 10.30 6.72 -23.91
N GLY A 43 9.72 6.63 -22.71
CA GLY A 43 9.33 5.40 -22.02
C GLY A 43 9.49 5.51 -20.50
N PRO A 44 8.91 4.57 -19.74
CA PRO A 44 9.06 4.52 -18.29
C PRO A 44 10.47 4.05 -17.89
N MET A 45 11.04 4.71 -16.88
CA MET A 45 12.30 4.32 -16.24
C MET A 45 12.06 4.19 -14.74
N PHE A 46 12.13 2.96 -14.25
CA PHE A 46 12.02 2.67 -12.81
C PHE A 46 13.34 3.01 -12.11
N VAL A 47 13.25 3.69 -10.98
CA VAL A 47 14.40 4.13 -10.16
C VAL A 47 14.17 3.77 -8.70
N ASP A 48 15.23 3.82 -7.89
CA ASP A 48 15.18 3.54 -6.44
C ASP A 48 14.75 2.10 -6.07
N LEU A 49 15.73 1.19 -6.10
CA LEU A 49 15.55 -0.22 -5.77
C LEU A 49 15.97 -0.57 -4.33
N ASP A 50 16.16 0.43 -3.45
CA ASP A 50 16.59 0.19 -2.07
C ASP A 50 15.54 -0.59 -1.25
N ASP A 51 14.26 -0.53 -1.67
CA ASP A 51 13.14 -1.27 -1.07
C ASP A 51 12.79 -2.58 -1.81
N ALA A 52 13.59 -2.98 -2.81
CA ALA A 52 13.40 -4.21 -3.57
C ALA A 52 13.39 -5.45 -2.66
N ARG A 53 12.40 -6.31 -2.85
CA ARG A 53 12.12 -7.46 -1.98
C ARG A 53 11.37 -8.56 -2.72
N ASN A 54 11.14 -9.67 -2.03
CA ASN A 54 10.31 -10.75 -2.55
C ASN A 54 8.86 -10.60 -2.06
N GLY A 55 7.88 -10.80 -2.94
CA GLY A 55 6.45 -10.70 -2.58
C GLY A 55 5.51 -10.96 -3.77
N PRO A 56 4.20 -10.66 -3.61
CA PRO A 56 3.19 -10.80 -4.66
C PRO A 56 3.35 -9.70 -5.73
N ALA A 57 3.05 -10.01 -6.99
CA ALA A 57 3.18 -9.10 -8.13
C ALA A 57 2.37 -7.81 -7.92
N VAL A 58 1.18 -7.93 -7.33
CA VAL A 58 0.28 -6.79 -7.09
C VAL A 58 0.94 -5.65 -6.29
N GLN A 59 1.96 -5.95 -5.47
CA GLN A 59 2.69 -4.96 -4.68
C GLN A 59 3.31 -3.86 -5.56
N ASP A 60 3.72 -4.18 -6.78
CA ASP A 60 4.29 -3.20 -7.71
C ASP A 60 3.25 -2.54 -8.63
N LEU A 61 1.96 -2.89 -8.49
CA LEU A 61 0.88 -2.38 -9.35
C LEU A 61 -0.08 -1.45 -8.59
N TRP A 62 -0.49 -1.81 -7.38
CA TRP A 62 -1.62 -1.14 -6.72
C TRP A 62 -1.37 0.33 -6.38
N MET A 63 -0.10 0.72 -6.18
CA MET A 63 0.28 2.09 -5.83
C MET A 63 0.32 3.03 -7.05
N LEU A 64 0.09 2.51 -8.26
CA LEU A 64 -0.09 3.29 -9.48
C LEU A 64 -1.53 3.80 -9.64
N LEU A 65 -2.49 3.18 -8.93
CA LEU A 65 -3.90 3.51 -9.06
C LEU A 65 -4.23 4.85 -8.37
N ASN A 66 -5.08 5.64 -9.02
CA ASN A 66 -5.54 6.93 -8.53
C ASN A 66 -6.97 7.25 -8.97
N GLY A 67 -7.61 8.18 -8.28
CA GLY A 67 -8.98 8.59 -8.60
C GLY A 67 -10.04 7.77 -7.85
N ASP A 68 -11.28 7.84 -8.32
CA ASP A 68 -12.41 7.11 -7.73
C ASP A 68 -12.37 5.60 -8.01
N LYS A 69 -13.30 4.82 -7.44
CA LYS A 69 -13.34 3.35 -7.59
C LYS A 69 -13.52 2.90 -9.05
N ALA A 70 -14.19 3.68 -9.89
CA ALA A 70 -14.40 3.35 -11.30
C ALA A 70 -13.14 3.64 -12.12
N GLU A 71 -12.48 4.78 -11.86
CA GLU A 71 -11.18 5.13 -12.45
C GLU A 71 -10.10 4.09 -12.08
N GLN A 72 -10.01 3.73 -10.80
CA GLN A 72 -9.04 2.72 -10.33
C GLN A 72 -9.28 1.35 -10.96
N ARG A 73 -10.54 0.95 -11.16
CA ARG A 73 -10.87 -0.30 -11.86
C ARG A 73 -10.36 -0.28 -13.30
N MET A 74 -10.66 0.79 -14.04
CA MET A 74 -10.23 0.94 -15.44
C MET A 74 -8.70 0.95 -15.54
N GLN A 75 -8.02 1.67 -14.66
CA GLN A 75 -6.56 1.70 -14.60
C GLN A 75 -5.98 0.32 -14.30
N LEU A 76 -6.53 -0.40 -13.32
CA LEU A 76 -6.07 -1.73 -12.95
C LEU A 76 -6.26 -2.72 -14.11
N GLU A 77 -7.41 -2.69 -14.78
CA GLU A 77 -7.68 -3.50 -15.98
C GLU A 77 -6.65 -3.21 -17.09
N THR A 78 -6.40 -1.93 -17.38
CA THR A 78 -5.45 -1.51 -18.41
C THR A 78 -4.02 -1.95 -18.07
N ILE A 79 -3.61 -1.81 -16.81
CA ILE A 79 -2.27 -2.18 -16.35
C ILE A 79 -2.07 -3.70 -16.39
N ILE A 80 -3.08 -4.47 -15.96
CA ILE A 80 -3.03 -5.94 -16.00
C ILE A 80 -2.97 -6.43 -17.46
N GLU A 81 -3.82 -5.90 -18.35
CA GLU A 81 -3.79 -6.29 -19.76
C GLU A 81 -2.40 -6.08 -20.40
N ALA A 82 -1.77 -4.93 -20.13
CA ALA A 82 -0.41 -4.65 -20.61
C ALA A 82 0.67 -5.50 -19.91
N TYR A 83 0.49 -5.82 -18.62
CA TYR A 83 1.41 -6.68 -17.86
C TYR A 83 1.39 -8.12 -18.39
N GLU A 84 0.21 -8.63 -18.73
CA GLU A 84 -0.02 -9.98 -19.25
C GLU A 84 0.56 -10.24 -20.64
N GLU A 85 1.00 -9.19 -21.37
CA GLU A 85 1.83 -9.34 -22.56
C GLU A 85 3.18 -10.02 -22.26
N PHE A 86 3.68 -9.90 -21.02
CA PHE A 86 5.00 -10.39 -20.62
C PHE A 86 4.96 -11.38 -19.44
N SER A 87 3.94 -11.34 -18.58
CA SER A 87 3.84 -12.17 -17.39
C SER A 87 2.38 -12.37 -16.97
N GLU A 88 1.95 -13.61 -16.74
CA GLU A 88 0.60 -13.91 -16.26
C GLU A 88 0.34 -13.26 -14.88
N PHE A 89 -0.84 -12.66 -14.70
CA PHE A 89 -1.21 -12.03 -13.43
C PHE A 89 -2.31 -12.83 -12.72
N ASP A 90 -2.03 -13.28 -11.49
CA ASP A 90 -3.07 -13.90 -10.66
C ASP A 90 -4.01 -12.83 -10.11
N THR A 91 -5.19 -12.72 -10.72
CA THR A 91 -6.26 -11.80 -10.28
C THR A 91 -6.67 -11.96 -8.81
N ALA A 92 -6.40 -13.12 -8.20
CA ALA A 92 -6.66 -13.33 -6.79
C ALA A 92 -5.75 -12.47 -5.88
N GLU A 93 -4.60 -12.01 -6.39
CA GLU A 93 -3.71 -11.07 -5.70
C GLU A 93 -4.34 -9.68 -5.51
N ILE A 94 -5.36 -9.31 -6.27
CA ILE A 94 -6.08 -8.03 -6.08
C ILE A 94 -6.68 -7.95 -4.65
N GLY A 95 -7.04 -9.10 -4.07
CA GLY A 95 -7.49 -9.18 -2.68
C GLY A 95 -6.41 -8.78 -1.65
N LEU A 96 -5.14 -8.74 -2.03
CA LEU A 96 -4.02 -8.37 -1.17
C LEU A 96 -3.77 -6.85 -1.11
N ILE A 97 -4.44 -6.05 -1.95
CA ILE A 97 -4.21 -4.60 -2.02
C ILE A 97 -4.44 -3.92 -0.66
N GLU A 98 -5.59 -4.17 -0.02
CA GLU A 98 -5.91 -3.54 1.26
C GLU A 98 -5.02 -4.04 2.42
N PRO A 99 -4.70 -5.35 2.52
CA PRO A 99 -3.66 -5.83 3.43
C PRO A 99 -2.32 -5.14 3.24
N LEU A 100 -1.82 -5.05 2.00
CA LEU A 100 -0.52 -4.43 1.68
C LEU A 100 -0.53 -2.92 2.00
N ARG A 101 -1.63 -2.22 1.72
CA ARG A 101 -1.81 -0.82 2.08
C ARG A 101 -1.76 -0.62 3.60
N ALA A 102 -2.47 -1.45 4.36
CA ALA A 102 -2.45 -1.41 5.82
C ALA A 102 -1.05 -1.68 6.38
N MET A 103 -0.34 -2.68 5.85
CA MET A 103 1.06 -2.96 6.22
C MET A 103 1.97 -1.76 5.93
N ARG A 104 1.83 -1.12 4.75
CA ARG A 104 2.60 0.07 4.37
C ARG A 104 2.37 1.24 5.32
N LEU A 105 1.12 1.48 5.73
CA LEU A 105 0.77 2.54 6.68
C LEU A 105 1.47 2.36 8.04
N VAL A 106 1.44 1.16 8.60
CA VAL A 106 2.11 0.85 9.87
C VAL A 106 3.63 0.91 9.72
N TYR A 107 4.17 0.34 8.63
CA TYR A 107 5.60 0.34 8.35
C TYR A 107 6.17 1.75 8.19
N TYR A 108 5.44 2.65 7.49
CA TYR A 108 5.87 4.03 7.28
C TYR A 108 6.06 4.80 8.61
N LEU A 109 5.14 4.64 9.56
CA LEU A 109 5.30 5.22 10.90
C LEU A 109 6.54 4.68 11.62
N ALA A 110 6.75 3.36 11.57
CA ALA A 110 7.94 2.76 12.17
C ALA A 110 9.23 3.23 11.48
N TRP A 111 9.19 3.38 10.15
CA TRP A 111 10.32 3.88 9.34
C TRP A 111 10.72 5.30 9.75
N LEU A 112 9.75 6.19 9.97
CA LEU A 112 9.97 7.54 10.48
C LEU A 112 10.55 7.52 11.90
N MET A 113 9.93 6.77 12.81
CA MET A 113 10.33 6.71 14.22
C MET A 113 11.74 6.16 14.40
N ARG A 114 12.11 5.12 13.65
CA ARG A 114 13.44 4.50 13.71
C ARG A 114 14.56 5.44 13.25
N ARG A 115 14.23 6.42 12.41
CA ARG A 115 15.17 7.41 11.84
C ARG A 115 15.08 8.77 12.52
N TRP A 116 14.30 8.91 13.59
CA TRP A 116 14.04 10.21 14.21
C TRP A 116 15.27 10.91 14.77
N ALA A 117 16.32 10.15 15.11
CA ALA A 117 17.59 10.72 15.57
C ALA A 117 18.41 11.41 14.45
N ASP A 118 18.12 11.12 13.17
CA ASP A 118 18.71 11.82 12.04
C ASP A 118 18.10 13.24 11.94
N PRO A 119 18.91 14.31 11.96
CA PRO A 119 18.42 15.69 11.90
C PRO A 119 17.53 16.02 10.69
N ALA A 120 17.64 15.28 9.59
CA ALA A 120 16.78 15.45 8.43
C ALA A 120 15.31 15.11 8.73
N PHE A 121 15.03 14.19 9.66
CA PHE A 121 13.68 13.69 9.91
C PHE A 121 12.81 14.69 10.69
N PRO A 122 13.24 15.22 11.86
CA PRO A 122 12.48 16.26 12.55
C PRO A 122 12.26 17.52 11.70
N LYS A 123 13.18 17.83 10.78
CA LYS A 123 13.08 18.98 9.88
C LYS A 123 12.01 18.79 8.78
N ASN A 124 11.95 17.61 8.17
CA ASN A 124 11.03 17.34 7.06
C ASN A 124 9.66 16.78 7.52
N PHE A 125 9.62 16.19 8.71
CA PHE A 125 8.41 15.59 9.30
C PHE A 125 8.06 16.19 10.68
N PRO A 126 8.04 17.53 10.84
CA PRO A 126 7.85 18.16 12.15
C PRO A 126 6.47 17.85 12.76
N TRP A 127 5.50 17.50 11.91
CA TRP A 127 4.15 17.12 12.30
C TRP A 127 4.08 15.81 13.11
N LEU A 128 5.13 14.97 13.09
CA LEU A 128 5.13 13.68 13.79
C LEU A 128 5.03 13.82 15.31
N THR A 129 5.38 14.99 15.86
CA THR A 129 5.25 15.28 17.30
C THR A 129 3.91 15.93 17.67
N GLY A 130 3.10 16.34 16.68
CA GLY A 130 1.83 17.03 16.90
C GLY A 130 0.65 16.09 17.17
N GLU A 131 -0.22 16.46 18.11
CA GLU A 131 -1.39 15.64 18.49
C GLU A 131 -2.38 15.46 17.34
N ASP A 132 -2.62 16.50 16.54
CA ASP A 132 -3.53 16.47 15.38
C ASP A 132 -3.14 15.41 14.35
N TYR A 133 -1.84 15.13 14.21
CA TYR A 133 -1.37 14.07 13.33
C TYR A 133 -1.81 12.70 13.87
N TRP A 134 -1.54 12.42 15.16
CA TRP A 134 -1.87 11.14 15.78
C TRP A 134 -3.38 10.88 15.87
N LEU A 135 -4.20 11.93 16.03
CA LEU A 135 -5.65 11.81 15.96
C LEU A 135 -6.12 11.39 14.55
N ARG A 136 -5.61 12.05 13.51
CA ARG A 136 -5.91 11.69 12.10
C ARG A 136 -5.39 10.31 11.73
N GLN A 137 -4.20 9.95 12.21
CA GLN A 137 -3.61 8.64 11.98
C GLN A 137 -4.42 7.52 12.66
N THR A 138 -4.92 7.78 13.88
CA THR A 138 -5.83 6.86 14.59
C THR A 138 -7.11 6.65 13.79
N ALA A 139 -7.73 7.73 13.30
CA ALA A 139 -8.92 7.64 12.45
C ALA A 139 -8.63 6.87 11.15
N THR A 140 -7.48 7.11 10.53
CA THR A 140 -7.03 6.39 9.32
C THR A 140 -6.93 4.89 9.56
N PHE A 141 -6.39 4.45 10.70
CA PHE A 141 -6.31 3.02 11.02
C PHE A 141 -7.67 2.38 11.25
N ILE A 142 -8.59 3.09 11.91
CA ILE A 142 -9.97 2.63 12.12
C ILE A 142 -10.69 2.47 10.77
N GLU A 143 -10.58 3.46 9.88
CA GLU A 143 -11.20 3.38 8.56
C GLU A 143 -10.58 2.28 7.70
N GLN A 144 -9.25 2.12 7.72
CA GLN A 144 -8.59 1.05 6.95
C GLN A 144 -9.00 -0.35 7.46
N ALA A 145 -9.23 -0.51 8.76
CA ALA A 145 -9.76 -1.77 9.32
C ALA A 145 -11.19 -2.07 8.84
N LYS A 146 -12.02 -1.04 8.59
CA LYS A 146 -13.34 -1.21 7.98
C LYS A 146 -13.25 -1.56 6.50
N VAL A 147 -12.36 -0.90 5.76
CA VAL A 147 -12.13 -1.18 4.33
C VAL A 147 -11.69 -2.64 4.12
N LEU A 148 -10.87 -3.18 5.01
CA LEU A 148 -10.49 -4.60 4.98
C LEU A 148 -11.68 -5.56 5.12
N GLN A 149 -12.80 -5.12 5.72
CA GLN A 149 -14.02 -5.91 5.85
C GLN A 149 -14.98 -5.73 4.66
N GLU A 150 -14.73 -4.77 3.78
CA GLU A 150 -15.46 -4.59 2.52
C GLU A 150 -14.97 -5.61 1.47
N PRO A 151 -15.81 -5.96 0.47
CA PRO A 151 -15.34 -6.76 -0.66
C PRO A 151 -14.19 -6.04 -1.39
N PRO A 152 -13.12 -6.76 -1.78
CA PRO A 152 -11.98 -6.15 -2.45
C PRO A 152 -12.38 -5.62 -3.83
N LEU A 153 -11.56 -4.71 -4.37
CA LEU A 153 -11.71 -4.24 -5.74
C LEU A 153 -11.82 -5.44 -6.69
N GLN A 154 -12.81 -5.41 -7.57
CA GLN A 154 -13.05 -6.46 -8.56
C GLN A 154 -12.82 -5.89 -9.96
N LEU A 155 -12.24 -6.71 -10.85
CA LEU A 155 -12.10 -6.37 -12.27
C LEU A 155 -13.45 -6.29 -12.96
N THR A 156 -14.39 -7.18 -12.61
CA THR A 156 -15.77 -7.15 -13.12
C THR A 156 -16.73 -6.55 -12.10
N PRO A 157 -17.70 -5.71 -12.52
CA PRO A 157 -18.78 -5.27 -11.62
C PRO A 157 -19.62 -6.47 -11.17
N MET A 158 -19.94 -6.56 -9.88
CA MET A 158 -21.04 -7.40 -9.42
C MET A 158 -22.35 -6.72 -9.83
N TYR A 159 -23.09 -7.32 -10.77
CA TYR A 159 -24.44 -6.92 -11.15
C TYR A 159 -25.49 -7.51 -10.19
#